data_AF-A0A7R7VIB2-F1
#
_entry.id   AF-A0A7R7VIB2-F1
#
_cell.length_a   1.000
_cell.length_b   1.000
_cell.length_c   1.000
_cell.angle_alpha   90.00
_cell.angle_beta   90.00
_cell.angle_gamma   90.00
#
_symmetry.space_group_name_H-M   'P 1'
#
loop_
_entity.id
_entity.type
_entity.pdbx_description
1 polymer ?
#
loop_
_entity_poly.entity_id
_entity_poly.type
_entity_poly.pdbx_seq_one_letter_code
_entity_poly.pdbx_strand_id
1 'polypeptide(L)'
;MNMMDEDLGLLFPRQSSGTCSAGSIAEEATCVPESTCDGAIFPNQCGTGSECCFIRPCSVSEGSGMCKNDTRDACGGVFYTGDISKAPCPGDSTIRCCVTFENMNNGTNGDGSSNSSDSSSSGLTSSQIGGIVGGVVGGVIVLAALFLVFSFGYWRKRQRDRQIPVEIPSGRDRKEEENSGQGRFMSEVEAREVGELDAGNERRELDEHGQAVYELEGVSPVDGRKR
;
A
#
# COMPACT_ATOMS: atom_id res chain seq x y z
N MET A 1 -43.29 -20.39 33.73
CA MET A 1 -42.29 -19.30 33.73
C MET A 1 -41.37 -19.58 32.56
N ASN A 2 -41.72 -19.06 31.39
CA ASN A 2 -40.96 -19.25 30.16
C ASN A 2 -40.16 -17.96 29.95
N MET A 3 -38.83 -18.07 30.04
CA MET A 3 -37.89 -17.05 29.62
C MET A 3 -38.02 -16.90 28.10
N MET A 4 -38.33 -15.68 27.65
CA MET A 4 -38.17 -15.32 26.25
C MET A 4 -36.68 -15.01 26.05
N ASP A 5 -36.00 -15.85 25.28
CA ASP A 5 -34.73 -15.54 24.62
C ASP A 5 -34.98 -14.37 23.68
N GLU A 6 -34.66 -13.16 24.14
CA GLU A 6 -34.45 -12.00 23.27
C GLU A 6 -33.08 -12.15 22.59
N ASP A 7 -33.02 -13.04 21.61
CA ASP A 7 -31.93 -13.11 20.64
C ASP A 7 -32.05 -11.90 19.70
N LEU A 8 -31.62 -10.74 20.20
CA LEU A 8 -31.40 -9.51 19.43
C LEU A 8 -30.12 -9.62 18.58
N GLY A 9 -29.87 -10.79 18.00
CA GLY A 9 -29.03 -10.95 16.83
C GLY A 9 -29.69 -10.26 15.66
N LEU A 10 -29.55 -8.94 15.56
CA LEU A 10 -29.70 -8.19 14.31
C LEU A 10 -28.60 -8.64 13.35
N LEU A 11 -28.71 -9.89 12.88
CA LEU A 11 -28.03 -10.41 11.71
C LEU A 11 -28.61 -9.64 10.53
N PHE A 12 -28.05 -8.46 10.27
CA PHE A 12 -28.26 -7.79 9.01
C PHE A 12 -27.94 -8.80 7.92
N PRO A 13 -28.91 -9.18 7.06
CA PRO A 13 -28.69 -10.20 6.06
C PRO A 13 -27.51 -9.74 5.19
N ARG A 14 -26.47 -10.57 5.09
CA ARG A 14 -25.36 -10.33 4.16
C ARG A 14 -25.96 -10.14 2.77
N GLN A 15 -25.95 -8.90 2.27
CA GLN A 15 -26.50 -8.60 0.97
C GLN A 15 -25.56 -9.16 -0.10
N SER A 16 -26.08 -10.06 -0.94
CA SER A 16 -25.38 -10.59 -2.12
C SER A 16 -25.46 -9.62 -3.31
N SER A 17 -26.32 -8.61 -3.25
CA SER A 17 -26.34 -7.47 -4.16
C SER A 17 -25.19 -6.57 -3.78
N GLY A 18 -24.28 -6.25 -4.70
CA GLY A 18 -23.02 -5.51 -4.45
C GLY A 18 -23.12 -4.09 -3.87
N THR A 19 -24.23 -3.75 -3.21
CA THR A 19 -24.46 -2.58 -2.38
C THR A 19 -24.44 -2.95 -0.90
N CYS A 20 -23.93 -2.06 -0.07
CA CYS A 20 -23.86 -2.23 1.38
C CYS A 20 -24.40 -0.99 2.09
N SER A 21 -24.88 -1.14 3.33
CA SER A 21 -25.38 -0.01 4.12
C SER A 21 -24.28 0.49 5.07
N ALA A 22 -23.67 1.61 4.74
CA ALA A 22 -22.75 2.34 5.61
C ALA A 22 -23.52 3.24 6.61
N GLY A 23 -24.42 2.63 7.39
CA GLY A 23 -25.26 3.33 8.37
C GLY A 23 -26.46 4.08 7.77
N SER A 24 -27.08 4.95 8.57
CA SER A 24 -28.40 5.56 8.31
C SER A 24 -28.43 6.64 7.21
N ILE A 25 -27.28 7.00 6.62
CA ILE A 25 -27.14 8.19 5.78
C ILE A 25 -26.28 7.97 4.52
N ALA A 26 -25.82 6.74 4.27
CA ALA A 26 -25.06 6.42 3.08
C ALA A 26 -26.00 5.91 1.98
N GLU A 27 -26.44 6.82 1.11
CA GLU A 27 -27.37 6.48 0.02
C GLU A 27 -26.75 5.63 -1.09
N GLU A 28 -25.43 5.41 -1.13
CA GLU A 28 -24.78 4.48 -2.06
C GLU A 28 -23.39 4.08 -1.53
N ALA A 29 -23.26 2.83 -1.05
CA ALA A 29 -21.97 2.20 -0.82
C ALA A 29 -21.94 0.86 -1.53
N THR A 30 -20.79 0.45 -2.04
CA THR A 30 -20.63 -0.77 -2.84
C THR A 30 -19.61 -1.72 -2.23
N CYS A 31 -19.86 -3.01 -2.35
CA CYS A 31 -18.91 -4.03 -1.93
C CYS A 31 -17.79 -4.15 -2.98
N VAL A 32 -16.57 -3.81 -2.58
CA VAL A 32 -15.38 -3.91 -3.44
C VAL A 32 -14.36 -4.87 -2.81
N PRO A 33 -13.44 -5.46 -3.60
CA PRO A 33 -12.34 -6.25 -3.03
C PRO A 33 -11.49 -5.43 -2.07
N GLU A 34 -10.98 -6.08 -1.03
CA GLU A 34 -10.03 -5.49 -0.08
C GLU A 34 -8.90 -4.78 -0.85
N SER A 35 -8.50 -3.58 -0.41
CA SER A 35 -7.51 -2.67 -1.03
C SER A 35 -7.92 -1.88 -2.30
N THR A 36 -9.13 -2.08 -2.86
CA THR A 36 -9.55 -1.33 -4.07
C THR A 36 -10.33 -0.04 -3.74
N CYS A 37 -10.70 0.18 -2.48
CA CYS A 37 -11.51 1.33 -2.08
C CYS A 37 -10.67 2.61 -1.97
N ASP A 38 -11.04 3.66 -2.70
CA ASP A 38 -10.45 5.00 -2.57
C ASP A 38 -11.29 5.94 -1.68
N GLY A 39 -12.24 5.38 -0.93
CA GLY A 39 -13.16 6.10 -0.04
C GLY A 39 -13.06 5.61 1.40
N ALA A 40 -14.15 5.77 2.17
CA ALA A 40 -14.25 5.26 3.53
C ALA A 40 -14.64 3.78 3.53
N ILE A 41 -13.95 2.98 4.34
CA ILE A 41 -14.14 1.53 4.42
C ILE A 41 -14.94 1.15 5.66
N PHE A 42 -16.01 0.37 5.46
CA PHE A 42 -16.81 -0.22 6.53
C PHE A 42 -16.66 -1.76 6.52
N PRO A 43 -16.02 -2.35 7.54
CA PRO A 43 -15.81 -3.79 7.59
C PRO A 43 -17.13 -4.51 7.88
N ASN A 44 -17.17 -5.81 7.57
CA ASN A 44 -18.25 -6.73 7.94
C ASN A 44 -19.64 -6.45 7.34
N GLN A 45 -19.77 -5.45 6.47
CA GLN A 45 -21.02 -5.16 5.75
C GLN A 45 -21.16 -6.00 4.47
N CYS A 46 -20.05 -6.55 3.97
CA CYS A 46 -19.97 -7.36 2.76
C CYS A 46 -19.55 -8.81 3.07
N GLY A 47 -19.54 -9.68 2.06
CA GLY A 47 -19.07 -11.06 2.18
C GLY A 47 -17.57 -11.17 2.46
N THR A 48 -17.09 -12.37 2.78
CA THR A 48 -15.66 -12.65 3.00
C THR A 48 -14.82 -12.24 1.78
N GLY A 49 -13.76 -11.45 2.00
CA GLY A 49 -12.87 -10.96 0.94
C GLY A 49 -13.35 -9.69 0.23
N SER A 50 -14.39 -9.04 0.76
CA SER A 50 -14.89 -7.75 0.25
C SER A 50 -15.23 -6.81 1.40
N GLU A 51 -15.04 -5.52 1.16
CA GLU A 51 -15.33 -4.46 2.13
C GLU A 51 -16.32 -3.48 1.54
N CYS A 52 -17.10 -2.85 2.40
CA CYS A 52 -18.07 -1.85 1.97
C CYS A 52 -17.36 -0.53 1.76
N CYS A 53 -17.28 -0.11 0.50
CA CYS A 53 -16.61 1.11 0.08
C CYS A 53 -17.62 2.22 -0.15
N PHE A 54 -17.38 3.33 0.53
CA PHE A 54 -18.17 4.54 0.40
C PHE A 54 -17.35 5.63 -0.29
N ILE A 55 -17.68 5.87 -1.57
CA ILE A 55 -16.99 6.83 -2.42
C ILE A 55 -17.83 8.10 -2.49
N ARG A 56 -17.51 9.08 -1.64
CA ARG A 56 -18.18 10.38 -1.66
C ARG A 56 -17.18 11.52 -1.77
N PRO A 57 -17.30 12.37 -2.81
CA PRO A 57 -16.52 13.59 -2.88
C PRO A 57 -16.98 14.58 -1.80
N CYS A 58 -16.03 15.32 -1.26
CA CYS A 58 -16.26 16.35 -0.26
C CYS A 58 -15.56 17.65 -0.68
N SER A 59 -16.12 18.79 -0.27
CA SER A 59 -15.51 20.10 -0.48
C SER A 59 -15.49 20.88 0.83
N VAL A 60 -14.33 21.42 1.15
CA VAL A 60 -14.05 22.29 2.30
C VAL A 60 -13.44 23.61 1.78
N SER A 61 -13.26 24.59 2.66
CA SER A 61 -12.66 25.88 2.28
C SER A 61 -11.25 25.73 1.69
N GLU A 62 -10.53 24.72 2.17
CA GLU A 62 -9.14 24.41 1.82
C GLU A 62 -9.01 23.65 0.51
N GLY A 63 -10.09 23.08 -0.03
CA GLY A 63 -10.05 22.33 -1.29
C GLY A 63 -11.15 21.28 -1.42
N SER A 64 -11.01 20.44 -2.45
CA SER A 64 -11.90 19.29 -2.69
C SER A 64 -11.15 17.98 -2.50
N GLY A 65 -11.85 16.97 -2.00
CA GLY A 65 -11.25 15.70 -1.62
C GLY A 65 -12.25 14.56 -1.58
N MET A 66 -11.88 13.48 -0.91
CA MET A 66 -12.73 12.30 -0.70
C MET A 66 -12.94 12.03 0.78
N CYS A 67 -14.13 11.59 1.14
CA CYS A 67 -14.43 11.15 2.50
C CYS A 67 -13.65 9.85 2.82
N LYS A 68 -12.82 9.89 3.84
CA LYS A 68 -11.98 8.77 4.31
C LYS A 68 -12.00 8.67 5.83
N ASN A 69 -11.72 7.49 6.38
CA ASN A 69 -11.63 7.29 7.81
C ASN A 69 -10.23 7.66 8.31
N ASP A 70 -10.12 8.67 9.18
CA ASP A 70 -8.83 9.17 9.67
C ASP A 70 -8.06 8.20 10.59
N THR A 71 -8.73 7.18 11.12
CA THR A 71 -8.11 6.16 11.99
C THR A 71 -7.56 4.96 11.23
N ARG A 72 -8.03 4.72 10.00
CA ARG A 72 -7.71 3.52 9.22
C ARG A 72 -7.07 3.81 7.88
N ASP A 73 -7.51 4.86 7.22
CA ASP A 73 -7.13 5.15 5.85
C ASP A 73 -5.99 6.17 5.83
N ALA A 74 -4.97 5.88 5.03
CA ALA A 74 -3.95 6.88 4.76
C ALA A 74 -4.52 7.95 3.83
N CYS A 75 -4.41 9.22 4.24
CA CYS A 75 -4.64 10.36 3.37
C CYS A 75 -3.31 10.80 2.76
N GLY A 76 -3.22 10.90 1.44
CA GLY A 76 -2.10 11.54 0.74
C GLY A 76 -2.08 13.06 0.88
N GLY A 77 -2.62 13.59 1.97
CA GLY A 77 -2.97 14.99 2.17
C GLY A 77 -3.33 15.28 3.63
N VAL A 78 -4.25 16.22 3.85
CA VAL A 78 -4.70 16.62 5.19
C VAL A 78 -6.19 16.35 5.35
N PHE A 79 -6.57 15.87 6.54
CA PHE A 79 -7.96 15.63 6.90
C PHE A 79 -8.60 16.91 7.45
N TYR A 80 -9.78 17.25 6.91
CA TYR A 80 -10.57 18.38 7.33
C TYR A 80 -11.92 17.93 7.88
N THR A 81 -12.22 18.38 9.09
CA THR A 81 -13.54 18.27 9.71
C THR A 81 -14.30 19.52 9.30
N GLY A 82 -15.11 19.44 8.24
CA GLY A 82 -15.90 20.60 7.79
C GLY A 82 -16.88 21.10 8.87
N ASP A 83 -17.62 22.16 8.58
CA ASP A 83 -18.57 22.75 9.54
C ASP A 83 -19.61 21.73 10.05
N ILE A 84 -19.84 21.72 11.37
CA ILE A 84 -20.77 20.82 12.05
C ILE A 84 -22.20 20.95 11.49
N SER A 85 -22.57 22.15 11.05
CA SER A 85 -23.89 22.45 10.47
C SER A 85 -24.08 21.87 9.06
N LYS A 86 -22.99 21.54 8.36
CA LYS A 86 -23.01 21.00 7.00
C LYS A 86 -21.77 20.11 6.79
N ALA A 87 -21.68 19.06 7.60
CA ALA A 87 -20.57 18.13 7.53
C ALA A 87 -20.44 17.59 6.09
N PRO A 88 -19.28 17.76 5.44
CA PRO A 88 -19.13 17.42 4.02
C PRO A 88 -19.14 15.90 3.81
N CYS A 89 -18.83 15.14 4.86
CA CYS A 89 -18.89 13.69 4.89
C CYS A 89 -19.95 13.23 5.89
N PRO A 90 -20.88 12.34 5.48
CA PRO A 90 -21.80 11.69 6.40
C PRO A 90 -21.06 10.64 7.23
N GLY A 91 -21.39 10.51 8.51
CA GLY A 91 -20.89 9.43 9.36
C GLY A 91 -20.60 9.90 10.78
N ASP A 92 -19.70 9.17 11.44
CA ASP A 92 -19.12 9.56 12.71
C ASP A 92 -18.02 10.63 12.53
N SER A 93 -17.42 11.06 13.63
CA SER A 93 -16.35 12.07 13.63
C SER A 93 -15.00 11.59 13.08
N THR A 94 -14.88 10.30 12.75
CA THR A 94 -13.67 9.71 12.14
C THR A 94 -13.70 9.82 10.62
N ILE A 95 -14.89 9.97 10.02
CA ILE A 95 -15.01 10.19 8.57
C ILE A 95 -14.81 11.67 8.27
N ARG A 96 -13.66 11.99 7.68
CA ARG A 96 -13.24 13.36 7.38
C ARG A 96 -12.94 13.53 5.90
N CYS A 97 -12.94 14.78 5.46
CA CYS A 97 -12.58 15.09 4.08
C CYS A 97 -11.06 15.04 3.92
N CYS A 98 -10.54 14.04 3.22
CA CYS A 98 -9.13 13.95 2.85
C CYS A 98 -8.89 14.79 1.60
N VAL A 99 -8.25 15.95 1.77
CA VAL A 99 -7.86 16.84 0.66
C VAL A 99 -6.40 16.57 0.33
N THR A 100 -6.15 16.02 -0.86
CA THR A 100 -4.79 15.76 -1.36
C THR A 100 -4.08 17.08 -1.69
N PHE A 101 -2.76 17.11 -1.60
CA PHE A 101 -1.97 18.33 -1.86
C PHE A 101 -2.19 18.91 -3.26
N GLU A 102 -2.49 18.06 -4.25
CA GLU A 102 -2.81 18.48 -5.62
C GLU A 102 -4.12 19.27 -5.72
N ASN A 103 -5.05 19.04 -4.78
CA ASN A 103 -6.38 19.66 -4.75
C ASN A 103 -6.52 20.71 -3.65
N MET A 104 -5.43 21.06 -2.95
CA MET A 104 -5.46 22.16 -2.00
C MET A 104 -5.55 23.48 -2.74
N ASN A 105 -6.49 24.33 -2.32
CA ASN A 105 -6.53 25.75 -2.63
C ASN A 105 -5.41 26.45 -1.83
N ASN A 106 -4.17 26.05 -2.05
CA ASN A 106 -3.03 26.76 -1.48
C ASN A 106 -2.97 28.09 -2.22
N GLY A 107 -3.55 29.12 -1.59
CA GLY A 107 -3.77 30.48 -2.09
C GLY A 107 -2.49 31.22 -2.45
N THR A 108 -1.72 30.64 -3.36
CA THR A 108 -0.80 31.39 -4.19
C THR A 108 -1.72 32.15 -5.12
N ASN A 109 -2.06 33.38 -4.73
CA ASN A 109 -2.74 34.36 -5.56
C ASN A 109 -1.86 34.64 -6.79
N GLY A 110 -1.83 33.69 -7.73
CA GLY A 110 -1.49 33.93 -9.11
C GLY A 110 -2.74 34.56 -9.70
N ASP A 111 -2.74 35.90 -9.71
CA ASP A 111 -3.70 36.76 -10.36
C ASP A 111 -3.89 36.28 -11.82
N GLY A 112 -4.89 35.44 -12.02
CA GLY A 112 -5.13 34.66 -13.22
C GLY A 112 -6.62 34.58 -13.48
N SER A 113 -7.23 35.75 -13.61
CA SER A 113 -8.62 35.98 -13.98
C SER A 113 -9.05 35.08 -15.15
N SER A 114 -10.03 34.19 -14.96
CA SER A 114 -11.21 34.07 -15.84
C SER A 114 -12.22 32.99 -15.39
N ASN A 115 -13.41 33.49 -15.05
CA ASN A 115 -14.75 32.95 -15.25
C ASN A 115 -15.05 31.44 -15.08
N SER A 116 -15.83 31.19 -14.03
CA SER A 116 -16.95 30.25 -13.92
C SER A 116 -17.55 29.72 -15.24
N SER A 117 -17.71 28.40 -15.36
CA SER A 117 -19.01 27.66 -15.45
C SER A 117 -18.78 26.15 -15.71
N ASP A 118 -19.57 25.33 -15.04
CA ASP A 118 -20.05 23.99 -15.41
C ASP A 118 -19.10 22.77 -15.55
N SER A 119 -19.33 21.84 -14.62
CA SER A 119 -19.40 20.38 -14.81
C SER A 119 -18.70 19.75 -16.03
N SER A 120 -17.51 19.20 -15.84
CA SER A 120 -17.06 17.98 -16.54
C SER A 120 -15.69 17.52 -16.01
N SER A 121 -15.57 16.20 -15.83
CA SER A 121 -14.34 15.45 -15.53
C SER A 121 -13.11 16.01 -16.25
N SER A 122 -12.29 16.79 -15.53
CA SER A 122 -11.11 17.45 -16.08
C SER A 122 -9.94 16.49 -16.09
N GLY A 123 -9.86 15.68 -17.15
CA GLY A 123 -8.62 15.00 -17.50
C GLY A 123 -7.52 16.05 -17.66
N LEU A 124 -6.36 15.81 -17.04
CA LEU A 124 -5.17 16.66 -17.14
C LEU A 124 -4.94 17.00 -18.62
N THR A 125 -4.85 18.29 -18.95
CA THR A 125 -4.66 18.74 -20.32
C THR A 125 -3.42 18.06 -20.91
N SER A 126 -3.52 17.53 -22.12
CA SER A 126 -2.48 16.72 -22.78
C SER A 126 -1.11 17.43 -22.88
N SER A 127 -1.10 18.76 -22.76
CA SER A 127 0.11 19.58 -22.70
C SER A 127 0.88 19.47 -21.38
N GLN A 128 0.22 19.24 -20.24
CA GLN A 128 0.87 19.05 -18.93
C GLN A 128 1.47 17.64 -18.79
N ILE A 129 0.81 16.63 -19.36
CA ILE A 129 1.31 15.24 -19.40
C ILE A 129 2.59 15.14 -20.24
N GLY A 130 2.67 15.90 -21.35
CA GLY A 130 3.83 15.88 -22.25
C GLY A 130 5.14 16.33 -21.59
N GLY A 131 5.08 17.27 -20.64
CA GLY A 131 6.28 17.77 -19.95
C GLY A 131 6.92 16.75 -19.01
N ILE A 132 6.09 16.02 -18.24
CA ILE A 132 6.56 15.05 -17.24
C ILE A 132 7.14 13.81 -17.93
N VAL A 133 6.50 13.32 -18.98
CA VAL A 133 6.95 12.13 -19.70
C VAL A 133 8.25 12.39 -20.49
N GLY A 134 8.45 13.62 -21.01
CA GLY A 134 9.68 13.99 -21.72
C GLY A 134 10.94 13.97 -20.85
N GLY A 135 10.82 14.34 -19.57
CA GLY A 135 11.95 14.35 -18.64
C GLY A 135 12.48 12.96 -18.31
N VAL A 136 11.58 12.00 -18.06
CA VAL A 136 11.98 10.63 -17.66
C VAL A 136 12.68 9.90 -18.79
N VAL A 137 12.17 10.01 -20.03
CA VAL A 137 12.78 9.33 -21.19
C VAL A 137 14.18 9.89 -21.48
N GLY A 138 14.36 11.22 -21.40
CA GLY A 138 15.68 11.83 -21.53
C GLY A 138 16.66 11.41 -20.43
N GLY A 139 16.20 11.39 -19.17
CA GLY A 139 17.02 10.99 -18.03
C GLY A 139 17.51 9.54 -18.09
N VAL A 140 16.63 8.61 -18.48
CA VAL A 140 16.97 7.18 -18.57
C VAL A 140 18.04 6.92 -19.64
N ILE A 141 17.97 7.60 -20.80
CA ILE A 141 18.96 7.45 -21.88
C ILE A 141 20.34 7.94 -21.43
N VAL A 142 20.40 9.10 -20.77
CA VAL A 142 21.68 9.67 -20.28
C VAL A 142 22.26 8.80 -19.15
N LEU A 143 21.44 8.34 -18.22
CA LEU A 143 21.87 7.44 -17.14
C LEU A 143 22.37 6.10 -17.68
N ALA A 144 21.68 5.49 -18.64
CA ALA A 144 22.09 4.24 -19.25
C ALA A 144 23.44 4.38 -19.99
N ALA A 145 23.64 5.47 -20.73
CA ALA A 145 24.90 5.75 -21.41
C ALA A 145 26.07 5.91 -20.42
N LEU A 146 25.87 6.69 -19.35
CA LEU A 146 26.89 6.85 -18.30
C LEU A 146 27.21 5.54 -17.60
N PHE A 147 26.19 4.73 -17.29
CA PHE A 147 26.36 3.44 -16.64
C PHE A 147 27.13 2.44 -17.51
N LEU A 148 26.85 2.41 -18.82
CA LEU A 148 27.60 1.57 -19.77
C LEU A 148 29.06 2.00 -19.90
N VAL A 149 29.33 3.30 -20.01
CA VAL A 149 30.72 3.82 -20.07
C VAL A 149 31.48 3.48 -18.79
N PHE A 150 30.85 3.67 -17.63
CA PHE A 150 31.47 3.37 -16.34
C PHE A 150 31.71 1.88 -16.17
N SER A 151 30.70 1.04 -16.42
CA SER A 151 30.80 -0.42 -16.30
C SER A 151 31.82 -0.99 -17.27
N PHE A 152 31.80 -0.56 -18.53
CA PHE A 152 32.74 -1.04 -19.54
C PHE A 152 34.18 -0.58 -19.25
N GLY A 153 34.38 0.66 -18.78
CA GLY A 153 35.69 1.15 -18.34
C GLY A 153 36.22 0.38 -17.13
N TYR A 154 35.36 0.11 -16.15
CA TYR A 154 35.72 -0.63 -14.94
C TYR A 154 36.04 -2.11 -15.25
N TRP A 155 35.25 -2.73 -16.13
CA TRP A 155 35.48 -4.10 -16.60
C TRP A 155 36.75 -4.22 -17.42
N ARG A 156 37.00 -3.28 -18.33
CA ARG A 156 38.21 -3.28 -19.16
C ARG A 156 39.47 -3.08 -18.33
N LYS A 157 39.41 -2.28 -17.27
CA LYS A 157 40.52 -2.15 -16.31
C LYS A 157 40.78 -3.47 -15.59
N ARG A 158 39.73 -4.14 -15.12
CA ARG A 158 39.84 -5.42 -14.40
C ARG A 158 40.36 -6.57 -15.26
N GLN A 159 40.17 -6.54 -16.58
CA GLN A 159 40.76 -7.55 -17.48
C GLN A 159 42.28 -7.43 -17.62
N ARG A 160 42.89 -6.27 -17.32
CA ARG A 160 44.35 -6.13 -17.41
C ARG A 160 45.08 -6.79 -16.23
N ASP A 161 44.45 -6.85 -15.06
CA ASP A 161 45.06 -7.48 -13.88
C ASP A 161 44.91 -9.00 -13.83
N ARG A 162 44.25 -9.61 -14.83
CA ARG A 162 44.09 -11.08 -14.93
C ARG A 162 45.10 -11.77 -15.85
N GLN A 163 46.03 -11.04 -16.47
CA GLN A 163 47.22 -11.65 -17.04
C GLN A 163 48.31 -11.71 -15.96
N ILE A 164 48.08 -12.50 -14.91
CA ILE A 164 49.20 -13.08 -14.16
C ILE A 164 49.79 -14.12 -15.12
N PRO A 165 51.01 -13.93 -15.67
CA PRO A 165 51.66 -14.99 -16.42
C PRO A 165 51.77 -16.20 -15.49
N VAL A 166 51.09 -17.27 -15.85
CA VAL A 166 51.25 -18.58 -15.20
C VAL A 166 52.70 -18.98 -15.45
N GLU A 167 53.57 -18.76 -14.46
CA GLU A 167 54.84 -19.47 -14.37
C GLU A 167 54.48 -20.96 -14.29
N ILE A 168 54.59 -21.65 -15.42
CA ILE A 168 54.47 -23.10 -15.51
C ILE A 168 55.62 -23.68 -14.67
N PRO A 169 55.37 -24.36 -13.54
CA PRO A 169 56.40 -25.16 -12.91
C PRO A 169 56.61 -26.39 -13.80
N SER A 170 57.66 -26.34 -14.61
CA SER A 170 58.29 -27.53 -15.17
C SER A 170 58.71 -28.41 -14.00
N GLY A 171 57.95 -29.49 -13.73
CA GLY A 171 58.25 -30.32 -12.57
C GLY A 171 57.42 -31.59 -12.39
N ARG A 172 57.90 -32.65 -13.04
CA ARG A 172 57.81 -34.09 -12.67
C ARG A 172 56.55 -34.88 -13.03
N ASP A 173 56.75 -35.71 -14.05
CA ASP A 173 56.54 -37.17 -14.06
C ASP A 173 55.76 -37.76 -12.88
N ARG A 174 54.49 -38.13 -13.12
CA ARG A 174 53.85 -39.21 -12.39
C ARG A 174 52.81 -39.93 -13.24
N LYS A 175 53.29 -41.03 -13.82
CA LYS A 175 52.63 -42.29 -14.21
C LYS A 175 51.12 -42.27 -14.48
N GLU A 176 50.82 -42.61 -15.73
CA GLU A 176 49.65 -43.34 -16.20
C GLU A 176 49.20 -44.40 -15.19
N GLU A 177 47.93 -44.34 -14.77
CA GLU A 177 47.12 -45.53 -14.58
C GLU A 177 45.76 -45.33 -15.25
N GLU A 178 45.64 -46.08 -16.34
CA GLU A 178 44.45 -46.46 -17.07
C GLU A 178 43.42 -47.08 -16.12
N ASN A 179 42.21 -46.50 -16.04
CA ASN A 179 41.04 -47.32 -15.74
C ASN A 179 39.81 -46.84 -16.53
N SER A 180 39.52 -47.62 -17.55
CA SER A 180 38.27 -47.73 -18.29
C SER A 180 37.09 -47.93 -17.34
N GLY A 181 36.00 -47.19 -17.53
CA GLY A 181 34.78 -47.50 -16.78
C GLY A 181 33.63 -46.54 -16.93
N GLN A 182 32.98 -46.60 -18.10
CA GLN A 182 31.53 -46.79 -18.19
C GLN A 182 30.61 -45.75 -17.52
N GLY A 183 29.98 -44.94 -18.37
CA GLY A 183 29.01 -43.95 -17.96
C GLY A 183 27.76 -44.52 -17.27
N ARG A 184 27.08 -43.62 -16.57
CA ARG A 184 25.63 -43.65 -16.41
C ARG A 184 25.12 -42.25 -16.14
N PHE A 185 24.21 -41.83 -17.01
CA PHE A 185 23.16 -40.87 -16.75
C PHE A 185 22.49 -41.15 -15.38
N MET A 186 22.37 -40.11 -14.56
CA MET A 186 21.20 -39.85 -13.71
C MET A 186 20.98 -38.33 -13.76
N SER A 187 19.98 -37.89 -14.51
CA SER A 187 18.63 -37.60 -14.00
C SER A 187 18.65 -36.63 -12.83
N GLU A 188 18.41 -35.37 -13.17
CA GLU A 188 17.22 -34.64 -12.69
C GLU A 188 16.77 -35.05 -11.29
N VAL A 189 17.28 -34.35 -10.30
CA VAL A 189 16.58 -34.16 -9.04
C VAL A 189 16.38 -32.66 -8.89
N GLU A 190 15.20 -32.26 -9.37
CA GLU A 190 14.44 -31.12 -8.90
C GLU A 190 14.36 -31.19 -7.37
N ALA A 191 15.20 -30.38 -6.72
CA ALA A 191 15.06 -30.03 -5.32
C ALA A 191 15.53 -28.59 -5.18
N ARG A 192 14.73 -27.65 -5.68
CA ARG A 192 14.82 -26.26 -5.24
C ARG A 192 13.80 -26.10 -4.14
N GLU A 193 14.28 -26.29 -2.92
CA GLU A 193 13.65 -25.88 -1.67
C GLU A 193 12.85 -24.60 -1.86
N VAL A 194 11.53 -24.72 -1.70
CA VAL A 194 10.68 -23.61 -1.37
C VAL A 194 11.02 -23.28 0.08
N GLY A 195 11.95 -22.34 0.26
CA GLY A 195 12.16 -21.72 1.56
C GLY A 195 10.90 -20.96 1.93
N GLU A 196 10.02 -21.60 2.70
CA GLU A 196 9.03 -20.92 3.53
C GLU A 196 9.81 -20.08 4.56
N LEU A 197 10.16 -18.86 4.17
CA LEU A 197 10.50 -17.82 5.13
C LEU A 197 9.19 -17.34 5.74
N ASP A 198 8.78 -18.04 6.78
CA ASP A 198 7.85 -17.56 7.79
C ASP A 198 8.50 -16.34 8.48
N ALA A 199 8.32 -15.17 7.88
CA ALA A 199 8.72 -13.89 8.44
C ALA A 199 7.66 -13.43 9.46
N GLY A 200 7.34 -14.29 10.42
CA GLY A 200 6.66 -13.94 11.67
C GLY A 200 7.60 -13.13 12.56
N ASN A 201 7.84 -11.87 12.19
CA ASN A 201 8.58 -10.91 13.01
C ASN A 201 7.70 -10.44 14.18
N GLU A 202 7.39 -11.34 15.12
CA GLU A 202 6.93 -10.96 16.44
C GLU A 202 8.12 -10.45 17.25
N ARG A 203 8.40 -9.15 17.12
CA ARG A 203 9.26 -8.43 18.07
C ARG A 203 8.61 -8.50 19.44
N ARG A 204 9.01 -9.49 20.24
CA ARG A 204 8.82 -9.49 21.69
C ARG A 204 9.83 -8.52 22.29
N GLU A 205 9.36 -7.31 22.63
CA GLU A 205 10.11 -6.42 23.50
C GLU A 205 10.18 -7.06 24.89
N LEU A 206 11.36 -7.55 25.26
CA LEU A 206 11.69 -8.03 26.60
C LEU A 206 12.14 -6.83 27.42
N ASP A 207 11.62 -6.71 28.65
CA ASP A 207 12.10 -5.71 29.60
C ASP A 207 13.52 -6.05 30.10
N GLU A 208 14.16 -5.11 30.81
CA GLU A 208 15.53 -5.24 31.34
C GLU A 208 15.70 -6.41 32.33
N HIS A 209 14.61 -7.10 32.71
CA HIS A 209 14.58 -8.25 33.63
C HIS A 209 14.19 -9.57 32.95
N GLY A 210 13.93 -9.57 31.63
CA GLY A 210 13.64 -10.78 30.85
C GLY A 210 12.25 -11.38 31.11
N GLN A 211 11.29 -10.61 31.63
CA GLN A 211 9.90 -11.07 31.78
C GLN A 211 9.03 -10.61 30.59
N ALA A 212 8.18 -11.52 30.12
CA ALA A 212 7.18 -11.21 29.11
C ALA A 212 6.07 -10.37 29.75
N VAL A 213 6.00 -9.09 29.39
CA VAL A 213 4.94 -8.17 29.85
C VAL A 213 3.71 -8.38 28.98
N TYR A 214 2.68 -8.99 29.54
CA TYR A 214 1.34 -9.00 28.95
C TYR A 214 0.61 -7.75 29.43
N GLU A 215 0.40 -6.76 28.55
CA GLU A 215 -0.51 -5.65 28.85
C GLU A 215 -1.94 -6.20 28.92
N LEU A 216 -2.46 -6.34 30.13
CA LEU A 216 -3.87 -6.62 30.37
C LEU A 216 -4.67 -5.37 30.02
N GLU A 217 -5.54 -5.49 29.00
CA GLU A 217 -6.49 -4.46 28.59
C GLU A 217 -7.24 -3.88 29.80
N GLY A 218 -7.13 -2.56 29.96
CA GLY A 218 -7.79 -1.81 31.01
C GLY A 218 -9.31 -1.81 30.82
N VAL A 219 -10.00 -2.54 31.70
CA VAL A 219 -11.43 -2.37 31.96
C VAL A 219 -11.64 -0.97 32.52
N SER A 220 -12.20 -0.08 31.70
CA SER A 220 -12.58 1.26 32.14
C SER A 220 -13.82 1.17 33.05
N PRO A 221 -13.79 1.74 34.27
CA PRO A 221 -14.95 1.74 35.15
C PRO A 221 -16.05 2.64 34.58
N VAL A 222 -17.22 2.04 34.35
CA VAL A 222 -18.48 2.73 34.11
C VAL A 222 -18.81 3.57 35.35
N ASP A 223 -18.56 4.87 35.27
CA ASP A 223 -19.01 5.80 36.29
C ASP A 223 -20.48 6.14 36.03
N GLY A 224 -21.31 5.68 36.96
CA GLY A 224 -22.74 5.91 36.94
C GLY A 224 -23.13 7.16 37.71
N ARG A 225 -24.28 7.70 37.30
CA ARG A 225 -25.32 8.25 38.20
C ARG A 225 -25.03 9.62 38.86
N LYS A 226 -25.82 10.61 38.42
CA LYS A 226 -26.67 11.52 39.25
C LYS A 226 -27.67 12.17 38.27
N ARG A 227 -28.94 11.76 38.28
CA ARG A 227 -30.06 12.36 39.03
C ARG A 227 -30.13 13.88 38.92
#